data_AF-A0A0C3GRG0-F1
#
_entry.id   AF-A0A0C3GRG0-F1
#
_cell.length_a   1.000
_cell.length_b   1.000
_cell.length_c   1.000
_cell.angle_alpha   90.00
_cell.angle_beta   90.00
_cell.angle_gamma   90.00
#
_symmetry.space_group_name_H-M   'P 1'
#
loop_
_entity.id
_entity.type
_entity.pdbx_description
1 polymer ?
#
loop_
_entity_poly.entity_id
_entity_poly.type
_entity_poly.pdbx_seq_one_letter_code
_entity_poly.pdbx_strand_id
1 'polypeptide(L)'
;WIVDLYSPSISDRLRTLLIDKYTKQERPSDGKIYRKIRDAKNTMSPSLCTSFENRWWAWLHPTAAKKLCRLFLRHQLIAAFDALQRSPGIFDAGMMISTLYKVLSTHCYKVKKHTIPAWNGFLSGVREGLQRIDHGTVNAIQCRAPGTSTLDTQFVRGKLLGRSAFGGFSDQERAVMVENILPFRHTIPSLYIFFQDIHFLEACTDSVKWLVTVPPSQSLFKTLGDCYKRTDET
;
A
#
# COMPACT_ATOMS: atom_id res chain seq x y z
N TRP A 1 0.98 -30.99 26.27
CA TRP A 1 0.54 -29.69 25.73
C TRP A 1 0.81 -28.67 26.82
N ILE A 2 1.69 -27.69 26.56
CA ILE A 2 2.02 -26.64 27.54
C ILE A 2 1.04 -25.49 27.28
N VAL A 3 0.28 -25.10 28.29
CA VAL A 3 -0.62 -23.94 28.23
C VAL A 3 -0.04 -22.84 29.09
N ASP A 4 0.40 -21.76 28.44
CA ASP A 4 0.81 -20.55 29.13
C ASP A 4 -0.45 -19.76 29.51
N LEU A 5 -0.81 -19.77 30.80
CA LEU A 5 -1.91 -18.98 31.33
C LEU A 5 -1.39 -17.59 31.75
N TYR A 6 -1.97 -16.54 31.16
CA TYR A 6 -1.64 -15.16 31.48
C TYR A 6 -2.78 -14.50 32.28
N SER A 7 -2.42 -13.55 33.16
CA SER A 7 -3.39 -12.78 33.95
C SER A 7 -4.41 -12.05 33.04
N PRO A 8 -5.69 -11.92 33.43
CA PRO A 8 -6.67 -11.13 32.70
C PRO A 8 -6.31 -9.64 32.54
N SER A 9 -5.39 -9.13 33.37
CA SER A 9 -4.93 -7.72 33.38
C SER A 9 -3.80 -7.40 32.40
N ILE A 10 -3.50 -8.29 31.44
CA ILE A 10 -2.48 -8.01 30.42
C ILE A 10 -2.90 -6.86 29.50
N SER A 11 -1.94 -6.02 29.11
CA SER A 11 -2.22 -4.92 28.18
C SER A 11 -2.73 -5.43 26.83
N ASP A 12 -3.60 -4.67 26.16
CA ASP A 12 -4.10 -4.98 24.82
C ASP A 12 -2.96 -5.23 23.82
N ARG A 13 -1.84 -4.54 24.03
CA ARG A 13 -0.61 -4.72 23.26
C ARG A 13 0.00 -6.11 23.47
N LEU A 14 0.16 -6.56 24.72
CA LEU A 14 0.68 -7.88 25.05
C LEU A 14 -0.28 -8.99 24.58
N ARG A 15 -1.58 -8.78 24.72
CA ARG A 15 -2.61 -9.68 24.20
C ARG A 15 -2.50 -9.86 22.69
N THR A 16 -2.29 -8.77 21.95
CA THR A 16 -2.07 -8.81 20.50
C THR A 16 -0.81 -9.59 20.13
N LEU A 17 0.29 -9.44 20.89
CA LEU A 17 1.53 -10.19 20.69
C LEU A 17 1.33 -11.70 20.87
N LEU A 18 0.58 -12.10 21.90
CA LEU A 18 0.31 -13.50 22.21
C LEU A 18 -0.61 -14.14 21.16
N ILE A 19 -1.70 -13.47 20.78
CA ILE A 19 -2.57 -13.94 19.70
C ILE A 19 -1.75 -14.15 18.42
N ASP A 20 -0.91 -13.19 18.06
CA ASP A 20 -0.03 -13.30 16.89
C ASP A 20 1.01 -14.43 17.03
N LYS A 21 1.49 -14.75 18.24
CA LYS A 21 2.42 -15.87 18.52
C LYS A 21 1.80 -17.24 18.29
N TYR A 22 0.53 -17.43 18.66
CA TYR A 22 -0.12 -18.75 18.64
C TYR A 22 -1.07 -18.97 17.44
N THR A 23 -1.24 -17.98 16.55
CA THR A 23 -1.99 -18.17 15.31
C THR A 23 -1.17 -19.06 14.36
N LYS A 24 -1.74 -20.15 13.80
CA LYS A 24 -1.14 -20.92 12.70
C LYS A 24 -0.95 -19.98 11.51
N GLN A 25 0.28 -19.55 11.23
CA GLN A 25 0.55 -18.41 10.35
C GLN A 25 0.58 -18.80 8.87
N GLU A 26 -0.52 -18.53 8.16
CA GLU A 26 -0.45 -18.19 6.74
C GLU A 26 0.49 -16.99 6.55
N ARG A 27 1.24 -16.94 5.44
CA ARG A 27 2.21 -15.87 5.20
C ARG A 27 1.49 -14.51 5.28
N PRO A 28 1.89 -13.60 6.19
CA PRO A 28 1.29 -12.28 6.27
C PRO A 28 1.52 -11.48 4.98
N SER A 29 0.61 -10.55 4.66
CA SER A 29 0.84 -9.62 3.56
C SER A 29 2.08 -8.77 3.81
N ASP A 30 2.75 -8.39 2.73
CA ASP A 30 3.91 -7.49 2.78
C ASP A 30 3.56 -6.17 3.49
N GLY A 31 2.33 -5.67 3.37
CA GLY A 31 1.86 -4.49 4.09
C GLY A 31 1.81 -4.70 5.60
N LYS A 32 1.28 -5.85 6.05
CA LYS A 32 1.25 -6.20 7.46
C LYS A 32 2.67 -6.36 8.02
N ILE A 33 3.57 -6.99 7.27
CA ILE A 33 5.00 -7.12 7.65
C ILE A 33 5.63 -5.74 7.81
N TYR A 34 5.47 -4.86 6.80
CA TYR A 34 6.02 -3.51 6.82
C TYR A 34 5.53 -2.72 8.04
N ARG A 35 4.21 -2.68 8.27
CA ARG A 35 3.62 -1.89 9.37
C ARG A 35 4.09 -2.38 10.72
N LYS A 36 4.19 -3.69 10.94
CA LYS A 36 4.66 -4.27 12.20
C LYS A 36 6.13 -3.97 12.47
N ILE A 37 6.99 -4.02 11.45
CA ILE A 37 8.39 -3.58 11.55
C ILE A 37 8.45 -2.08 11.89
N ARG A 38 7.63 -1.26 11.22
CA ARG A 38 7.60 0.19 11.43
C ARG A 38 7.10 0.58 12.83
N ASP A 39 6.05 -0.08 13.32
CA ASP A 39 5.47 0.12 14.65
C ASP A 39 6.43 -0.28 15.76
N ALA A 40 7.15 -1.40 15.58
CA ALA A 40 8.19 -1.83 16.53
C ALA A 40 9.25 -0.73 16.71
N LYS A 41 9.75 -0.19 15.59
CA LYS A 41 10.76 0.90 15.59
C LYS A 41 10.27 2.22 16.21
N ASN A 42 8.98 2.51 16.12
CA ASN A 42 8.42 3.78 16.62
C ASN A 42 7.97 3.74 18.09
N THR A 43 7.68 2.55 18.65
CA THR A 43 6.88 2.46 19.89
C THR A 43 7.45 1.51 20.95
N MET A 44 8.62 0.89 20.74
CA MET A 44 9.21 -0.01 21.74
C MET A 44 10.49 0.53 22.37
N SER A 45 10.61 0.35 23.69
CA SER A 45 11.89 0.45 24.40
C SER A 45 12.88 -0.57 23.79
N PRO A 46 14.19 -0.24 23.73
CA PRO A 46 15.19 -1.02 22.97
C PRO A 46 15.25 -2.52 23.30
N SER A 47 14.91 -2.91 24.54
CA SER A 47 15.03 -4.29 25.04
C SER A 47 13.89 -5.24 24.65
N LEU A 48 12.65 -4.76 24.47
CA LEU A 48 11.52 -5.58 23.98
C LEU A 48 11.41 -5.59 22.44
N CYS A 49 12.04 -4.61 21.78
CA CYS A 49 11.99 -4.44 20.34
C CYS A 49 12.64 -5.63 19.61
N THR A 50 13.74 -6.16 20.14
CA THR A 50 14.60 -7.10 19.41
C THR A 50 13.89 -8.40 19.04
N SER A 51 13.21 -9.08 19.96
CA SER A 51 12.59 -10.39 19.66
C SER A 51 11.34 -10.28 18.78
N PHE A 52 10.52 -9.26 18.99
CA PHE A 52 9.30 -9.03 18.21
C PHE A 52 9.61 -8.53 16.80
N GLU A 53 10.53 -7.57 16.68
CA GLU A 53 10.96 -7.03 15.39
C GLU A 53 11.65 -8.13 14.56
N ASN A 54 12.56 -8.91 15.16
CA ASN A 54 13.26 -10.00 14.48
C ASN A 54 12.30 -11.03 13.88
N ARG A 55 11.15 -11.28 14.51
CA ARG A 55 10.12 -12.17 13.97
C ARG A 55 9.52 -11.64 12.68
N TRP A 56 9.23 -10.34 12.60
CA TRP A 56 8.70 -9.74 11.37
C TRP A 56 9.75 -9.63 10.27
N TRP A 57 11.01 -9.37 10.64
CA TRP A 57 12.14 -9.45 9.71
C TRP A 57 12.37 -10.87 9.16
N ALA A 58 12.09 -11.92 9.94
CA ALA A 58 12.24 -13.31 9.51
C ALA A 58 11.33 -13.69 8.34
N TRP A 59 10.22 -12.97 8.12
CA TRP A 59 9.35 -13.17 6.95
C TRP A 59 9.94 -12.63 5.64
N LEU A 60 11.02 -11.86 5.72
CA LEU A 60 11.69 -11.26 4.58
C LEU A 60 12.94 -12.03 4.21
N HIS A 61 13.14 -12.24 2.91
CA HIS A 61 14.42 -12.71 2.40
C HIS A 61 15.54 -11.69 2.73
N PRO A 62 16.78 -12.10 3.02
CA PRO A 62 17.87 -11.19 3.39
C PRO A 62 18.08 -9.99 2.44
N THR A 63 17.87 -10.20 1.15
CA THR A 63 17.97 -9.13 0.14
C THR A 63 16.82 -8.12 0.26
N ALA A 64 15.59 -8.57 0.51
CA ALA A 64 14.44 -7.71 0.76
C ALA A 64 14.60 -6.93 2.06
N ALA A 65 15.10 -7.59 3.12
CA ALA A 65 15.37 -6.95 4.40
C ALA A 65 16.39 -5.80 4.27
N LYS A 66 17.52 -6.04 3.58
CA LYS A 66 18.53 -5.02 3.31
C LYS A 66 17.95 -3.83 2.51
N LYS A 67 17.13 -4.09 1.49
CA LYS A 67 16.47 -3.05 0.69
C LYS A 67 15.50 -2.23 1.53
N LEU A 68 14.70 -2.88 2.37
CA LEU A 68 13.77 -2.21 3.28
C LEU A 68 14.50 -1.34 4.31
N CYS A 69 15.61 -1.81 4.89
CA CYS A 69 16.45 -1.00 5.77
C CYS A 69 16.96 0.27 5.07
N ARG A 70 17.45 0.15 3.83
CA ARG A 70 17.91 1.32 3.04
C ARG A 70 16.76 2.28 2.75
N LEU A 71 15.56 1.77 2.53
CA LEU A 71 14.37 2.59 2.33
C LEU A 71 14.01 3.39 3.57
N PHE A 72 14.16 2.80 4.76
CA PHE A 72 13.93 3.50 6.03
C PHE A 72 14.91 4.66 6.30
N LEU A 73 15.92 4.87 5.46
CA LEU A 73 16.79 6.05 5.50
C LEU A 73 16.27 7.21 4.63
N ARG A 74 15.16 7.03 3.89
CA ARG A 74 14.64 8.00 2.93
C ARG A 74 13.37 8.67 3.47
N HIS A 75 13.54 9.77 4.21
CA HIS A 75 12.46 10.46 4.95
C HIS A 75 11.21 10.78 4.12
N GLN A 76 11.36 11.26 2.87
CA GLN A 76 10.21 11.64 2.04
C GLN A 76 9.31 10.44 1.69
N LEU A 77 9.91 9.28 1.39
CA LEU A 77 9.16 8.09 1.01
C LEU A 77 8.47 7.48 2.23
N ILE A 78 9.17 7.44 3.37
CA ILE A 78 8.61 6.97 4.63
C ILE A 78 7.42 7.83 5.04
N ALA A 79 7.52 9.16 4.93
CA ALA A 79 6.42 10.05 5.27
C ALA A 79 5.16 9.79 4.40
N ALA A 80 5.35 9.44 3.12
CA ALA A 80 4.23 9.08 2.24
C ALA A 80 3.57 7.76 2.64
N PHE A 81 4.36 6.71 2.95
CA PHE A 81 3.85 5.41 3.37
C PHE A 81 3.28 5.43 4.80
N ASP A 82 3.92 6.13 5.74
CA ASP A 82 3.43 6.31 7.11
C ASP A 82 2.05 7.01 7.12
N ALA A 83 1.79 7.92 6.17
CA ALA A 83 0.48 8.52 6.01
C ALA A 83 -0.59 7.51 5.52
N LEU A 84 -0.23 6.58 4.64
CA LEU A 84 -1.10 5.50 4.16
C LEU A 84 -1.30 4.41 5.22
N GLN A 85 -0.31 4.16 6.08
CA GLN A 85 -0.36 3.18 7.16
C GLN A 85 -1.51 3.41 8.16
N ARG A 86 -1.99 4.66 8.27
CA ARG A 86 -3.19 5.01 9.06
C ARG A 86 -4.48 4.34 8.56
N SER A 87 -4.46 3.77 7.35
CA SER A 87 -5.55 3.03 6.74
C SER A 87 -5.11 1.58 6.48
N PRO A 88 -5.18 0.71 7.51
CA PRO A 88 -4.67 -0.67 7.46
C PRO A 88 -5.09 -1.47 6.24
N GLY A 89 -6.39 -1.45 5.89
CA GLY A 89 -6.90 -2.23 4.77
C GLY A 89 -6.32 -1.80 3.43
N ILE A 90 -6.25 -0.49 3.18
CA ILE A 90 -5.68 0.06 1.94
C ILE A 90 -4.18 -0.22 1.85
N PHE A 91 -3.47 -0.10 2.97
CA PHE A 91 -2.04 -0.36 3.01
C PHE A 91 -1.72 -1.85 2.80
N ASP A 92 -2.47 -2.73 3.44
CA ASP A 92 -2.20 -4.17 3.37
C ASP A 92 -2.60 -4.78 2.02
N ALA A 93 -3.60 -4.22 1.34
CA ALA A 93 -4.19 -4.73 0.09
C ALA A 93 -3.37 -4.45 -1.19
N GLY A 94 -2.06 -4.56 -1.11
CA GLY A 94 -1.22 -4.38 -2.31
C GLY A 94 0.15 -3.82 -2.06
N MET A 95 0.56 -3.62 -0.81
CA MET A 95 1.95 -3.31 -0.52
C MET A 95 2.87 -4.41 -1.06
N MET A 96 3.95 -4.02 -1.75
CA MET A 96 4.97 -4.94 -2.27
C MET A 96 6.35 -4.47 -1.79
N ILE A 97 6.85 -5.08 -0.70
CA ILE A 97 8.16 -4.74 -0.14
C ILE A 97 9.25 -4.99 -1.19
N SER A 98 9.09 -6.05 -1.98
CA SER A 98 10.00 -6.40 -3.07
C SER A 98 10.14 -5.28 -4.11
N THR A 99 9.12 -4.49 -4.40
CA THR A 99 9.12 -3.47 -5.47
C THR A 99 9.53 -2.08 -4.97
N LEU A 100 9.59 -1.86 -3.66
CA LEU A 100 9.91 -0.56 -3.07
C LEU A 100 11.25 0.06 -3.54
N TYR A 101 12.26 -0.77 -3.83
CA TYR A 101 13.53 -0.26 -4.35
C TYR A 101 13.37 0.38 -5.74
N LYS A 102 12.41 -0.07 -6.54
CA LYS A 102 12.10 0.50 -7.87
C LYS A 102 11.43 1.85 -7.74
N VAL A 103 10.55 2.01 -6.74
CA VAL A 103 9.93 3.31 -6.39
C VAL A 103 11.00 4.35 -6.04
N LEU A 104 12.06 3.93 -5.34
CA LEU A 104 13.20 4.81 -5.05
C LEU A 104 13.94 5.22 -6.32
N SER A 105 14.16 4.30 -7.24
CA SER A 105 14.85 4.56 -8.51
C SER A 105 14.07 5.44 -9.47
N THR A 106 12.74 5.37 -9.47
CA THR A 106 11.89 6.17 -10.37
C THR A 106 11.54 7.55 -9.82
N HIS A 107 11.91 7.86 -8.57
CA HIS A 107 11.52 9.09 -7.85
C HIS A 107 10.00 9.34 -7.84
N CYS A 108 9.19 8.28 -8.01
CA CYS A 108 7.74 8.40 -8.12
C CYS A 108 7.08 8.37 -6.72
N TYR A 109 7.09 9.52 -6.05
CA TYR A 109 6.61 9.64 -4.66
C TYR A 109 5.11 9.98 -4.53
N LYS A 110 4.35 9.94 -5.63
CA LYS A 110 2.97 10.47 -5.69
C LYS A 110 1.88 9.49 -5.24
N VAL A 111 2.23 8.34 -4.64
CA VAL A 111 1.29 7.28 -4.18
C VAL A 111 0.10 7.82 -3.39
N LYS A 112 0.39 8.71 -2.43
CA LYS A 112 -0.61 9.32 -1.55
C LYS A 112 -1.57 10.24 -2.29
N LYS A 113 -1.11 10.91 -3.37
CA LYS A 113 -1.87 11.96 -4.05
C LYS A 113 -3.13 11.43 -4.75
N HIS A 114 -3.17 10.15 -5.08
CA HIS A 114 -4.29 9.56 -5.82
C HIS A 114 -5.12 8.60 -4.95
N THR A 115 -4.45 7.79 -4.11
CA THR A 115 -5.13 6.73 -3.36
C THR A 115 -6.02 7.29 -2.25
N ILE A 116 -5.47 8.04 -1.29
CA ILE A 116 -6.24 8.51 -0.13
C ILE A 116 -7.41 9.43 -0.52
N PRO A 117 -7.26 10.42 -1.42
CA PRO A 117 -8.37 11.28 -1.83
C PRO A 117 -9.53 10.50 -2.48
N ALA A 118 -9.24 9.51 -3.31
CA ALA A 118 -10.28 8.69 -3.93
C ALA A 118 -11.07 7.90 -2.87
N TRP A 119 -10.38 7.23 -1.95
CA TRP A 119 -11.03 6.48 -0.87
C TRP A 119 -11.80 7.37 0.10
N ASN A 120 -11.32 8.59 0.38
CA ASN A 120 -12.09 9.58 1.13
C ASN A 120 -13.36 10.01 0.39
N GLY A 121 -13.29 10.18 -0.94
CA GLY A 121 -14.46 10.46 -1.77
C GLY A 121 -15.49 9.33 -1.71
N PHE A 122 -15.04 8.08 -1.83
CA PHE A 122 -15.91 6.90 -1.73
C PHE A 122 -16.65 6.82 -0.38
N LEU A 123 -15.96 7.21 0.69
CA LEU A 123 -16.44 7.14 2.07
C LEU A 123 -16.96 8.50 2.59
N SER A 124 -17.28 9.43 1.69
CA SER A 124 -17.78 10.75 2.08
C SER A 124 -19.02 10.60 2.97
N GLY A 125 -19.01 11.25 4.14
CA GLY A 125 -20.09 11.15 5.13
C GLY A 125 -20.04 9.90 6.03
N VAL A 126 -19.08 8.99 5.85
CA VAL A 126 -18.93 7.78 6.67
C VAL A 126 -17.87 7.99 7.75
N ARG A 127 -18.29 7.93 9.02
CA ARG A 127 -17.37 8.11 10.17
C ARG A 127 -16.33 7.00 10.21
N GLU A 128 -15.07 7.41 10.35
CA GLU A 128 -13.90 6.54 10.43
C GLU A 128 -13.79 5.53 9.28
N GLY A 129 -14.34 5.87 8.11
CA GLY A 129 -14.47 4.92 6.99
C GLY A 129 -13.13 4.27 6.60
N LEU A 130 -12.07 5.06 6.47
CA LEU A 130 -10.74 4.55 6.10
C LEU A 130 -10.16 3.53 7.09
N GLN A 131 -10.56 3.58 8.37
CA GLN A 131 -10.06 2.67 9.41
C GLN A 131 -10.85 1.35 9.43
N ARG A 132 -12.11 1.40 8.99
CA ARG A 132 -13.04 0.26 8.91
C ARG A 132 -12.88 -0.56 7.64
N ILE A 133 -12.18 -0.04 6.63
CA ILE A 133 -11.84 -0.80 5.42
C ILE A 133 -10.85 -1.90 5.75
N ASP A 134 -11.21 -3.13 5.40
CA ASP A 134 -10.33 -4.29 5.41
C ASP A 134 -9.63 -4.48 4.05
N HIS A 135 -8.54 -5.25 4.05
CA HIS A 135 -7.74 -5.47 2.85
C HIS A 135 -8.45 -6.36 1.80
N GLY A 136 -9.37 -7.23 2.24
CA GLY A 136 -10.19 -8.05 1.35
C GLY A 136 -11.14 -7.20 0.52
N THR A 137 -11.74 -6.16 1.12
CA THR A 137 -12.56 -5.17 0.41
C THR A 137 -11.78 -4.48 -0.71
N VAL A 138 -10.57 -3.99 -0.43
CA VAL A 138 -9.75 -3.31 -1.43
C VAL A 138 -9.33 -4.29 -2.53
N ASN A 139 -8.87 -5.49 -2.18
CA ASN A 139 -8.51 -6.53 -3.16
C ASN A 139 -9.69 -6.94 -4.05
N ALA A 140 -10.91 -6.94 -3.53
CA ALA A 140 -12.09 -7.33 -4.27
C ALA A 140 -12.47 -6.34 -5.37
N ILE A 141 -12.22 -5.05 -5.19
CA ILE A 141 -12.70 -3.99 -6.11
C ILE A 141 -11.59 -3.21 -6.80
N GLN A 142 -10.33 -3.36 -6.39
CA GLN A 142 -9.21 -2.72 -7.08
C GLN A 142 -9.16 -3.17 -8.56
N CYS A 143 -8.52 -2.35 -9.39
CA CYS A 143 -8.39 -2.58 -10.82
C CYS A 143 -9.71 -2.50 -11.61
N ARG A 144 -10.78 -2.00 -11.01
CA ARG A 144 -12.10 -1.80 -11.65
C ARG A 144 -12.33 -0.33 -11.94
N ALA A 145 -12.97 -0.01 -13.07
CA ALA A 145 -13.36 1.34 -13.47
C ALA A 145 -14.90 1.42 -13.64
N PRO A 146 -15.67 1.41 -12.54
CA PRO A 146 -17.12 1.24 -12.58
C PRO A 146 -17.85 2.40 -13.27
N GLY A 147 -17.28 3.61 -13.32
CA GLY A 147 -17.87 4.75 -14.04
C GLY A 147 -17.66 4.72 -15.55
N THR A 148 -16.88 3.75 -16.05
CA THR A 148 -16.52 3.65 -17.48
C THR A 148 -16.94 2.31 -18.08
N SER A 149 -16.89 1.22 -17.32
CA SER A 149 -17.23 -0.12 -17.79
C SER A 149 -18.48 -0.62 -17.09
N THR A 150 -19.54 -0.91 -17.86
CA THR A 150 -20.80 -1.46 -17.35
C THR A 150 -20.61 -2.81 -16.65
N LEU A 151 -19.67 -3.63 -17.13
CA LEU A 151 -19.28 -4.89 -16.48
C LEU A 151 -18.67 -4.63 -15.10
N ASP A 152 -17.77 -3.66 -14.99
CA ASP A 152 -17.18 -3.28 -13.70
C ASP A 152 -18.21 -2.64 -12.79
N THR A 153 -19.15 -1.85 -13.32
CA THR A 153 -20.27 -1.29 -12.54
C THR A 153 -21.08 -2.40 -11.88
N GLN A 154 -21.50 -3.39 -12.66
CA GLN A 154 -22.30 -4.52 -12.16
C GLN A 154 -21.52 -5.34 -11.14
N PHE A 155 -20.24 -5.62 -11.42
CA PHE A 155 -19.38 -6.35 -10.50
C PHE A 155 -19.20 -5.63 -9.16
N VAL A 156 -18.82 -4.34 -9.19
CA VAL A 156 -18.58 -3.54 -7.98
C VAL A 156 -19.88 -3.34 -7.20
N ARG A 157 -21.01 -3.10 -7.89
CA ARG A 157 -22.34 -3.04 -7.26
C ARG A 157 -22.67 -4.35 -6.55
N GLY A 158 -22.41 -5.50 -7.17
CA GLY A 158 -22.59 -6.81 -6.56
C GLY A 158 -21.75 -6.99 -5.29
N LYS A 159 -20.50 -6.49 -5.27
CA LYS A 159 -19.65 -6.52 -4.08
C LYS A 159 -20.17 -5.63 -2.94
N LEU A 160 -20.67 -4.44 -3.26
CA LEU A 160 -21.22 -3.48 -2.31
C LEU A 160 -22.52 -3.99 -1.66
N LEU A 161 -23.47 -4.46 -2.49
CA LEU A 161 -24.79 -4.91 -2.06
C LEU A 161 -24.79 -6.33 -1.48
N GLY A 162 -24.01 -7.23 -2.07
CA GLY A 162 -23.96 -8.65 -1.67
C GLY A 162 -23.14 -8.94 -0.41
N ARG A 163 -22.70 -7.91 0.32
CA ARG A 163 -21.91 -7.99 1.57
C ARG A 163 -20.59 -8.78 1.50
N SER A 164 -20.17 -9.19 0.31
CA SER A 164 -18.88 -9.87 0.08
C SER A 164 -17.67 -8.94 0.17
N ALA A 165 -17.88 -7.63 0.12
CA ALA A 165 -16.93 -6.59 0.49
C ALA A 165 -17.61 -5.60 1.47
N PHE A 166 -16.83 -4.70 2.06
CA PHE A 166 -17.30 -3.66 2.99
C PHE A 166 -17.97 -4.20 4.26
N GLY A 167 -17.52 -5.35 4.77
CA GLY A 167 -18.12 -6.05 5.92
C GLY A 167 -18.32 -5.18 7.18
N GLY A 168 -17.43 -4.20 7.40
CA GLY A 168 -17.50 -3.27 8.52
C GLY A 168 -18.53 -2.14 8.39
N PHE A 169 -19.38 -2.12 7.36
CA PHE A 169 -20.32 -1.03 7.06
C PHE A 169 -21.79 -1.48 7.02
N SER A 170 -22.67 -0.60 7.49
CA SER A 170 -24.13 -0.75 7.46
C SER A 170 -24.69 -0.60 6.04
N ASP A 171 -25.93 -1.06 5.81
CA ASP A 171 -26.57 -0.94 4.49
C ASP A 171 -26.75 0.52 4.07
N GLN A 172 -27.03 1.42 5.03
CA GLN A 172 -27.14 2.86 4.75
C GLN A 172 -25.80 3.47 4.30
N GLU A 173 -24.70 3.11 4.97
CA GLU A 173 -23.36 3.57 4.58
C GLU A 173 -22.94 2.98 3.23
N ARG A 174 -23.29 1.73 2.95
CA ARG A 174 -23.04 1.09 1.64
C ARG A 174 -23.82 1.76 0.52
N ALA A 175 -25.05 2.20 0.77
CA ALA A 175 -25.82 2.97 -0.21
C ALA A 175 -25.09 4.28 -0.58
N VAL A 176 -24.54 4.99 0.40
CA VAL A 176 -23.70 6.18 0.15
C VAL A 176 -22.47 5.81 -0.67
N MET A 177 -21.80 4.70 -0.35
CA MET A 177 -20.64 4.23 -1.13
C MET A 177 -21.01 3.86 -2.57
N VAL A 178 -22.19 3.29 -2.81
CA VAL A 178 -22.69 2.98 -4.15
C VAL A 178 -22.79 4.27 -4.98
N GLU A 179 -23.39 5.32 -4.42
CA GLU A 179 -23.51 6.62 -5.09
C GLU A 179 -22.16 7.30 -5.36
N ASN A 180 -21.16 7.05 -4.51
CA ASN A 180 -19.83 7.66 -4.68
C ASN A 180 -18.89 6.83 -5.58
N ILE A 181 -18.93 5.50 -5.49
CA ILE A 181 -17.99 4.59 -6.17
C ILE A 181 -18.44 4.33 -7.61
N LEU A 182 -19.73 4.07 -7.85
CA LEU A 182 -20.17 3.65 -9.19
C LEU A 182 -19.96 4.72 -10.28
N PRO A 183 -20.11 6.03 -10.01
CA PRO A 183 -19.81 7.06 -10.99
C PRO A 183 -18.30 7.31 -11.22
N PHE A 184 -17.42 6.69 -10.43
CA PHE A 184 -15.98 6.94 -10.51
C PHE A 184 -15.39 6.40 -11.83
N ARG A 185 -15.01 7.33 -12.71
CA ARG A 185 -14.56 7.06 -14.09
C ARG A 185 -13.11 6.57 -14.22
N HIS A 186 -12.40 6.47 -13.11
CA HIS A 186 -11.02 5.99 -13.11
C HIS A 186 -10.94 4.62 -12.47
N THR A 187 -9.81 3.95 -12.65
CA THR A 187 -9.54 2.71 -11.95
C THR A 187 -9.47 2.95 -10.45
N ILE A 188 -10.21 2.17 -9.67
CA ILE A 188 -10.20 2.26 -8.20
C ILE A 188 -8.75 2.08 -7.71
N PRO A 189 -8.14 3.12 -7.10
CA PRO A 189 -6.71 3.12 -6.83
C PRO A 189 -6.38 2.24 -5.62
N SER A 190 -5.26 1.54 -5.72
CA SER A 190 -4.68 0.76 -4.62
C SER A 190 -3.16 0.77 -4.71
N LEU A 191 -2.50 0.33 -3.63
CA LEU A 191 -1.05 0.13 -3.67
C LEU A 191 -0.65 -0.89 -4.73
N TYR A 192 -1.47 -1.92 -4.96
CA TYR A 192 -1.21 -2.91 -5.99
C TYR A 192 -1.04 -2.28 -7.37
N ILE A 193 -2.02 -1.46 -7.81
CA ILE A 193 -1.95 -0.77 -9.10
C ILE A 193 -0.74 0.14 -9.15
N PHE A 194 -0.49 0.89 -8.07
CA PHE A 194 0.70 1.73 -8.01
C PHE A 194 2.00 0.94 -8.27
N PHE A 195 2.16 -0.24 -7.67
CA PHE A 195 3.35 -1.07 -7.95
C PHE A 195 3.36 -1.64 -9.37
N GLN A 196 2.20 -1.97 -9.94
CA GLN A 196 2.11 -2.38 -11.35
C GLN A 196 2.49 -1.24 -12.29
N ASP A 197 2.04 -0.01 -12.02
CA ASP A 197 2.42 1.18 -12.77
C ASP A 197 3.93 1.41 -12.72
N ILE A 198 4.56 1.18 -11.56
CA ILE A 198 6.02 1.28 -11.42
C ILE A 198 6.74 0.23 -12.27
N HIS A 199 6.24 -1.00 -12.32
CA HIS A 199 6.80 -2.05 -13.19
C HIS A 199 6.66 -1.70 -14.67
N PHE A 200 5.50 -1.19 -15.07
CA PHE A 200 5.25 -0.75 -16.44
C PHE A 200 6.17 0.42 -16.82
N LEU A 201 6.23 1.46 -15.97
CA LEU A 201 7.07 2.65 -16.21
C LEU A 201 8.56 2.31 -16.26
N GLU A 202 9.03 1.36 -15.44
CA GLU A 202 10.40 0.89 -15.48
C GLU A 202 10.73 0.21 -16.82
N ALA A 203 9.87 -0.68 -17.31
CA ALA A 203 10.06 -1.33 -18.61
C ALA A 203 10.12 -0.30 -19.76
N CYS A 204 9.26 0.73 -19.72
CA CYS A 204 9.34 1.85 -20.67
C CYS A 204 10.65 2.63 -20.53
N THR A 205 11.04 2.95 -19.29
CA THR A 205 12.28 3.70 -19.00
C THR A 205 13.50 2.95 -19.52
N ASP A 206 13.57 1.65 -19.28
CA ASP A 206 14.69 0.82 -19.71
C ASP A 206 14.77 0.72 -21.24
N SER A 207 13.61 0.65 -21.92
CA SER A 207 13.56 0.69 -23.38
C SER A 207 14.12 2.00 -23.94
N VAL A 208 13.81 3.14 -23.32
CA VAL A 208 14.30 4.45 -23.78
C VAL A 208 15.77 4.67 -23.44
N LYS A 209 16.29 4.11 -22.34
CA LYS A 209 17.73 4.17 -22.01
C LYS A 209 18.61 3.51 -23.10
N TRP A 210 18.07 2.63 -23.93
CA TRP A 210 18.79 2.12 -25.10
C TRP A 210 18.95 3.15 -26.21
N LEU A 211 18.08 4.16 -26.25
CA LEU A 211 18.06 5.21 -27.27
C LEU A 211 18.88 6.44 -26.87
N VAL A 212 19.13 6.65 -25.57
CA VAL A 212 19.84 7.82 -25.06
C VAL A 212 20.81 7.44 -23.94
N THR A 213 22.02 8.02 -23.98
CA THR A 213 22.98 7.87 -22.88
C THR A 213 22.57 8.79 -21.74
N VAL A 214 22.08 8.21 -20.63
CA VAL A 214 21.67 8.97 -19.44
C VAL A 214 22.84 9.10 -18.46
N PRO A 215 23.34 10.31 -18.19
CA PRO A 215 24.38 10.51 -17.18
C PRO A 215 23.87 10.11 -15.78
N PRO A 216 24.73 9.56 -14.89
CA PRO A 216 24.32 9.15 -13.54
C PRO A 216 23.71 10.25 -12.67
N SER A 217 23.97 11.52 -13.00
CA SER A 217 23.49 12.71 -12.28
C SER A 217 22.19 13.30 -12.82
N GLN A 218 21.62 12.75 -13.90
CA GLN A 218 20.42 13.27 -14.54
C GLN A 218 19.30 12.24 -14.61
N SER A 219 18.05 12.74 -14.66
CA SER A 219 16.90 11.89 -14.94
C SER A 219 16.77 11.67 -16.44
N LEU A 220 16.19 10.53 -16.83
CA LEU A 220 15.84 10.25 -18.23
C LEU A 220 14.97 11.36 -18.82
N PHE A 221 14.01 11.88 -18.05
CA PHE A 221 13.15 12.98 -18.48
C PHE A 221 13.96 14.25 -18.84
N LYS A 222 14.95 14.61 -18.02
CA LYS A 222 15.81 15.76 -18.29
C LYS A 222 16.71 15.51 -19.52
N THR A 223 17.28 14.30 -19.61
CA THR A 223 18.15 13.90 -20.74
C THR A 223 17.38 13.97 -22.07
N LEU A 224 16.17 13.41 -22.11
CA LEU A 224 15.29 13.53 -23.28
C LEU A 224 14.93 14.99 -23.58
N GLY A 225 14.58 15.76 -22.55
CA GLY A 225 14.27 17.18 -22.71
C GLY A 225 15.45 17.96 -23.31
N ASP A 226 16.68 17.61 -22.96
CA ASP A 226 17.88 18.23 -23.50
C ASP A 226 18.20 17.74 -24.92
N CYS A 227 17.95 16.46 -25.26
CA CYS A 227 18.11 15.94 -26.62
C CYS A 227 17.14 16.55 -27.65
N TYR A 228 15.95 16.98 -27.22
CA TYR A 228 14.90 17.54 -28.09
C TYR A 228 14.75 19.05 -27.99
N LYS A 229 15.64 19.76 -27.26
CA LYS A 229 15.75 21.21 -27.40
C LYS A 229 16.27 21.51 -28.80
N ARG A 230 15.35 22.01 -29.63
CA ARG A 230 15.55 22.46 -31.00
C ARG A 230 16.83 23.30 -31.11
N THR A 231 17.76 22.88 -31.96
CA THR A 231 18.85 23.70 -32.50
C THR A 231 18.25 24.69 -33.50
N ASP A 232 17.38 25.59 -33.04
CA ASP A 232 16.99 26.77 -33.80
C ASP A 232 17.94 27.89 -33.39
N GLU A 233 19.09 28.01 -34.07
CA GLU A 233 19.90 29.24 -34.21
C GLU A 233 21.15 28.93 -35.08
N THR A 234 20.96 28.95 -36.40
CA THR A 234 21.98 29.31 -37.40
C THR A 234 21.35 30.23 -38.41
#